data_AF-A0A534NBX8-F1
#
_entry.id   AF-A0A534NBX8-F1
#
_cell.length_a   1.000
_cell.length_b   1.000
_cell.length_c   1.000
_cell.angle_alpha   90.00
_cell.angle_beta   90.00
_cell.angle_gamma   90.00
#
_symmetry.space_group_name_H-M   'P 1'
#
loop_
_entity.id
_entity.type
_entity.pdbx_description
1 polymer ?
#
loop_
_entity_poly.entity_id
_entity_poly.type
_entity_poly.pdbx_seq_one_letter_code
_entity_poly.pdbx_strand_id
1 'polypeptide(L)'
;MAKQTEFFGIEYKEGALDAKAAELIRFAVNLAIGHEHGAKLHLDRARKCGASEDEVWETVVYSMRPVAAQVRNFAKEIVSR
;
A
#
# COMPACT_ATOMS: atom_id res chain seq x y z
N MET A 1 2.69 19.66 11.59
CA MET A 1 2.20 18.78 12.67
C MET A 1 1.04 17.96 12.10
N ALA A 2 0.93 16.68 12.47
CA ALA A 2 -0.16 15.85 12.00
C ALA A 2 -1.51 16.40 12.49
N LYS A 3 -2.53 16.35 11.63
CA LYS A 3 -3.87 16.89 11.87
C LYS A 3 -4.88 15.75 12.00
N GLN A 4 -5.76 15.81 13.01
CA GLN A 4 -6.87 14.88 13.10
C GLN A 4 -7.90 15.20 12.00
N THR A 5 -8.25 14.19 11.20
CA THR A 5 -9.14 14.32 10.05
C THR A 5 -10.03 13.07 9.96
N GLU A 6 -11.19 13.19 9.32
CA GLU A 6 -12.16 12.12 9.09
C GLU A 6 -12.39 11.94 7.58
N PHE A 7 -12.51 10.69 7.13
CA PHE A 7 -12.90 10.34 5.76
C PHE A 7 -13.77 9.08 5.74
N PHE A 8 -15.02 9.19 5.28
CA PHE A 8 -16.02 8.11 5.22
C PHE A 8 -16.24 7.36 6.54
N GLY A 9 -16.35 8.09 7.66
CA GLY A 9 -16.49 7.56 9.01
C GLY A 9 -15.19 7.00 9.59
N ILE A 10 -14.05 7.16 8.91
CA ILE A 10 -12.75 6.68 9.36
C ILE A 10 -11.90 7.86 9.83
N GLU A 11 -11.62 7.87 11.14
CA GLU A 11 -10.71 8.81 11.77
C GLU A 11 -9.25 8.48 11.45
N TYR A 12 -8.48 9.48 11.02
CA TYR A 12 -7.06 9.32 10.77
C TYR A 12 -6.27 10.60 11.08
N LYS A 13 -4.95 10.45 11.20
CA LYS A 13 -4.03 11.58 11.40
C LYS A 13 -3.36 11.93 10.08
N GLU A 14 -3.87 12.96 9.43
CA GLU A 14 -3.28 13.50 8.22
C GLU A 14 -1.87 14.01 8.48
N GLY A 15 -0.91 13.61 7.65
CA GLY A 15 0.51 13.95 7.83
C GLY A 15 1.20 13.20 8.96
N ALA A 16 0.62 12.10 9.48
CA ALA A 16 1.29 11.23 10.46
C ALA A 16 2.39 10.34 9.86
N LEU A 17 2.36 10.12 8.56
CA LEU A 17 3.42 9.46 7.81
C LEU A 17 4.29 10.52 7.14
N ASP A 18 5.59 10.24 7.00
CA ASP A 18 6.42 11.01 6.09
C ASP A 18 5.93 10.84 4.65
N ALA A 19 6.30 11.78 3.79
CA ALA A 19 5.81 11.84 2.42
C ALA A 19 6.19 10.59 1.61
N LYS A 20 7.39 10.02 1.82
CA LYS A 20 7.85 8.83 1.09
C LYS A 20 7.00 7.61 1.46
N ALA A 21 6.82 7.37 2.76
CA ALA A 21 6.00 6.27 3.25
C ALA A 21 4.55 6.39 2.78
N ALA A 22 3.97 7.61 2.82
CA ALA A 22 2.60 7.84 2.36
C ALA A 22 2.43 7.52 0.85
N GLU A 23 3.38 7.91 0.01
CA GLU A 23 3.33 7.64 -1.44
C GLU A 23 3.59 6.16 -1.76
N LEU A 24 4.50 5.48 -1.06
CA LEU A 24 4.71 4.03 -1.21
C LEU A 24 3.45 3.23 -0.82
N ILE A 25 2.76 3.59 0.26
CA ILE A 25 1.51 2.93 0.65
C ILE A 25 0.41 3.16 -0.40
N ARG A 26 0.28 4.38 -0.91
CA ARG A 26 -0.69 4.68 -1.99
C ARG A 26 -0.35 3.90 -3.25
N PHE A 27 0.92 3.82 -3.63
CA PHE A 27 1.39 2.99 -4.73
C PHE A 27 1.00 1.51 -4.54
N ALA A 28 1.27 0.94 -3.37
CA ALA A 28 0.93 -0.45 -3.03
C ALA A 28 -0.57 -0.73 -3.15
N VAL A 29 -1.41 0.15 -2.59
CA VAL A 29 -2.88 0.00 -2.64
C VAL A 29 -3.38 0.04 -4.08
N ASN A 30 -2.91 1.00 -4.89
CA ASN A 30 -3.32 1.11 -6.29
C ASN A 30 -2.86 -0.10 -7.12
N LEU A 31 -1.67 -0.63 -6.87
CA LEU A 31 -1.23 -1.89 -7.47
C LEU A 31 -2.12 -3.06 -7.06
N ALA A 32 -2.43 -3.20 -5.77
CA ALA A 32 -3.20 -4.31 -5.23
C ALA A 32 -4.62 -4.39 -5.82
N ILE A 33 -5.21 -3.25 -6.21
CA ILE A 33 -6.53 -3.18 -6.84
C ILE A 33 -6.49 -3.06 -8.37
N GLY A 34 -5.31 -3.10 -9.00
CA GLY A 34 -5.16 -2.97 -10.45
C GLY A 34 -5.44 -1.57 -11.01
N HIS A 35 -5.35 -0.51 -10.21
CA HIS A 35 -5.57 0.87 -10.67
C HIS A 35 -4.28 1.47 -11.24
N GLU A 36 -4.08 1.26 -12.54
CA GLU A 36 -2.82 1.59 -13.24
C GLU A 36 -2.43 3.08 -13.14
N HIS A 37 -3.37 3.99 -13.40
CA HIS A 37 -3.07 5.43 -13.38
C HIS A 37 -2.62 5.89 -11.98
N GLY A 38 -3.33 5.46 -10.93
CA GLY A 38 -2.95 5.75 -9.55
C GLY A 38 -1.60 5.14 -9.17
N ALA A 39 -1.32 3.92 -9.61
CA ALA A 39 -0.02 3.29 -9.36
C ALA A 39 1.14 4.09 -9.98
N LYS A 40 1.01 4.51 -11.25
CA LYS A 40 2.02 5.34 -11.93
C LYS A 40 2.21 6.69 -11.22
N LEU A 41 1.11 7.37 -10.87
CA LEU A 41 1.15 8.65 -10.17
C LEU A 41 1.90 8.57 -8.83
N HIS A 42 1.60 7.55 -8.03
CA HIS A 42 2.19 7.41 -6.70
C HIS A 42 3.62 6.87 -6.74
N LEU A 43 3.98 6.07 -7.75
CA LEU A 43 5.37 5.68 -8.02
C LEU A 43 6.25 6.91 -8.31
N ASP A 44 5.79 7.80 -9.20
CA ASP A 44 6.54 9.01 -9.55
C ASP A 44 6.72 9.94 -8.35
N ARG A 45 5.69 10.07 -7.51
CA ARG A 45 5.76 10.86 -6.28
C ARG A 45 6.67 10.24 -5.24
N ALA A 46 6.62 8.93 -5.04
CA ALA A 46 7.53 8.23 -4.13
C ALA A 46 9.00 8.43 -4.54
N ARG A 47 9.31 8.34 -5.84
CA ARG A 47 10.66 8.63 -6.37
C ARG A 47 11.08 10.07 -6.14
N LYS A 48 10.18 11.05 -6.32
CA LYS A 48 10.42 12.46 -5.97
C LYS A 48 10.68 12.67 -4.47
N CYS A 49 10.13 11.81 -3.62
CA CYS A 49 10.42 11.79 -2.18
C CYS A 49 11.68 10.99 -1.81
N GLY A 50 12.45 10.51 -2.80
CA GLY A 50 13.70 9.79 -2.58
C GLY A 50 13.53 8.30 -2.27
N ALA A 51 12.43 7.67 -2.70
CA ALA A 51 12.33 6.21 -2.67
C ALA A 51 13.37 5.57 -3.60
N SER A 52 14.12 4.62 -3.05
CA SER A 52 15.02 3.75 -3.81
C SER A 52 14.24 2.72 -4.60
N GLU A 53 14.85 2.16 -5.65
CA GLU A 53 14.22 1.07 -6.41
C GLU A 53 14.03 -0.19 -5.56
N ASP A 54 14.91 -0.44 -4.57
CA ASP A 54 14.75 -1.54 -3.61
C ASP A 54 13.47 -1.37 -2.78
N GLU A 55 13.22 -0.17 -2.25
CA GLU A 55 11.98 0.15 -1.51
C GLU A 55 10.74 0.02 -2.41
N VAL A 56 10.84 0.41 -3.69
CA VAL A 56 9.75 0.27 -4.67
C VAL A 56 9.44 -1.21 -4.90
N TRP A 57 10.45 -2.05 -5.16
CA TRP A 57 10.25 -3.48 -5.39
C TRP A 57 9.77 -4.22 -4.15
N GLU A 58 10.29 -3.87 -2.96
CA GLU A 58 9.79 -4.38 -1.69
C GLU A 58 8.29 -4.05 -1.56
N THR A 59 7.89 -2.81 -1.88
CA THR A 59 6.50 -2.38 -1.86
C THR A 59 5.60 -3.21 -2.80
N VAL A 60 6.09 -3.57 -3.99
CA VAL A 60 5.38 -4.48 -4.92
C VAL A 60 5.15 -5.86 -4.29
N VAL A 61 6.14 -6.43 -3.61
CA VAL A 61 6.00 -7.72 -2.93
C VAL A 61 4.91 -7.64 -1.85
N TYR A 62 4.88 -6.55 -1.08
CA TYR A 62 3.86 -6.34 -0.05
C TYR A 62 2.46 -6.05 -0.63
N SER A 63 2.33 -5.49 -1.84
CA SER A 63 1.03 -5.29 -2.48
C SER A 63 0.36 -6.62 -2.87
N MET A 64 1.13 -7.69 -3.07
CA MET A 64 0.62 -9.04 -3.38
C MET A 64 0.14 -9.82 -2.16
N ARG A 65 0.56 -9.41 -0.95
CA ARG A 65 0.25 -10.14 0.29
C ARG A 65 -1.25 -10.32 0.58
N PRO A 66 -2.16 -9.36 0.32
CA PRO A 66 -3.59 -9.56 0.54
C PRO A 66 -4.14 -10.74 -0.28
N VAL A 67 -3.74 -10.86 -1.55
CA VAL A 67 -4.14 -11.98 -2.43
C VAL A 67 -3.53 -13.29 -1.94
N ALA A 68 -2.24 -13.29 -1.59
CA ALA A 68 -1.58 -14.47 -1.04
C ALA A 68 -2.19 -14.91 0.31
N ALA A 69 -2.66 -13.97 1.13
CA ALA A 69 -3.33 -14.24 2.40
C ALA A 69 -4.67 -14.95 2.18
N GLN A 70 -5.43 -14.57 1.14
CA GLN A 70 -6.67 -15.26 0.77
C GLN A 70 -6.40 -16.72 0.39
N VAL A 71 -5.43 -16.96 -0.50
CA VAL A 71 -5.02 -18.31 -0.90
C VAL A 71 -4.57 -19.14 0.29
N ARG A 72 -3.74 -18.57 1.18
CA ARG A 72 -3.28 -19.24 2.40
C ARG A 72 -4.44 -19.59 3.33
N ASN A 73 -5.39 -18.67 3.53
CA ASN A 73 -6.52 -18.90 4.42
C ASN A 73 -7.43 -20.00 3.87
N PHE A 74 -7.73 -19.96 2.56
CA PHE A 74 -8.46 -21.02 1.86
C PHE A 74 -7.74 -22.38 1.96
N ALA A 75 -6.42 -22.41 1.78
CA ALA A 75 -5.62 -23.62 1.93
C ALA A 75 -5.69 -24.19 3.36
N LYS A 76 -5.68 -23.35 4.39
CA LYS A 76 -5.85 -23.80 5.79
C LYS A 76 -7.19 -24.50 5.99
N GLU A 77 -8.27 -23.99 5.41
CA GLU A 77 -9.59 -24.58 5.54
C GLU A 77 -9.72 -25.98 4.92
N ILE A 78 -8.94 -26.25 3.86
CA ILE A 78 -8.98 -27.51 3.10
C ILE A 78 -7.91 -28.51 3.59
N VAL A 79 -6.66 -28.06 3.75
CA VAL A 79 -5.48 -28.91 4.00
C VAL A 79 -5.32 -29.25 5.47
N SER A 80 -5.85 -28.42 6.39
CA SER A 80 -5.71 -28.64 7.84
C SER A 80 -6.87 -29.45 8.45
N ARG A 81 -7.70 -30.09 7.61
CA ARG A 81 -8.72 -31.08 8.00
C ARG A 81 -8.17 -32.48 7.83
#